data_AF-A0A060CDW5-F1
#
_entry.id   AF-A0A060CDW5-F1
#
_cell.length_a   1.000
_cell.length_b   1.000
_cell.length_c   1.000
_cell.angle_alpha   90.00
_cell.angle_beta   90.00
_cell.angle_gamma   90.00
#
_symmetry.space_group_name_H-M   'P 1'
#
loop_
_entity.id
_entity.type
_entity.pdbx_description
1 polymer ?
#
loop_
_entity_poly.entity_id
_entity_poly.type
_entity_poly.pdbx_seq_one_letter_code
_entity_poly.pdbx_strand_id
1 'polypeptide(L)' 'ANAPALFSVGLFDEICPPSTVFAAFNAYGGDPKEISVYDFNGHEGGQGHQGVKQWEFVRNLTH' A
#
# COMPACT_ATOMS: atom_id res chain seq x y z
N ALA A 1 -1.41 15.60 3.27
CA ALA A 1 -0.74 14.61 4.14
C ALA A 1 0.64 14.39 3.55
N ASN A 2 1.68 14.54 4.37
CA ASN A 2 3.05 14.79 3.88
C ASN A 2 4.08 13.81 4.48
N ALA A 3 3.66 12.88 5.33
CA ALA A 3 4.56 11.86 5.88
C ALA A 3 4.87 10.80 4.81
N PRO A 4 6.01 10.09 4.90
CA PRO A 4 6.25 8.91 4.09
C PRO A 4 5.13 7.87 4.23
N ALA A 5 4.79 7.15 3.17
CA ALA A 5 3.72 6.16 3.20
C ALA A 5 3.97 4.92 2.33
N LEU A 6 3.53 3.78 2.86
CA LEU A 6 3.46 2.51 2.13
C LEU A 6 1.98 2.09 2.00
N PHE A 7 1.50 2.01 0.77
CA PHE A 7 0.16 1.52 0.42
C PHE A 7 0.22 0.06 -0.04
N SER A 8 -0.92 -0.62 -0.02
CA SER A 8 -1.12 -1.90 -0.72
C SER A 8 -2.51 -1.98 -1.33
N VAL A 9 -2.65 -2.73 -2.41
CA VAL A 9 -3.92 -2.96 -3.09
C VAL A 9 -4.02 -4.41 -3.58
N GLY A 10 -5.16 -5.06 -3.31
CA GLY A 10 -5.54 -6.32 -3.95
C GLY A 10 -6.41 -6.04 -5.17
N LEU A 11 -6.05 -6.55 -6.36
CA LEU A 11 -6.78 -6.23 -7.59
C LEU A 11 -8.16 -6.90 -7.69
N PHE A 12 -8.44 -7.90 -6.86
CA PHE A 12 -9.76 -8.53 -6.73
C PHE A 12 -10.51 -8.11 -5.45
N ASP A 13 -10.10 -7.01 -4.80
CA ASP A 13 -10.82 -6.48 -3.64
C ASP A 13 -12.15 -5.82 -4.07
N GLU A 14 -13.27 -6.45 -3.71
CA GLU A 14 -14.62 -5.92 -3.97
C GLU A 14 -15.14 -5.00 -2.85
N ILE A 15 -14.50 -4.97 -1.68
CA ILE A 15 -14.89 -4.15 -0.52
C ILE A 15 -14.25 -2.77 -0.62
N CYS A 16 -12.96 -2.73 -0.94
CA CYS A 16 -12.20 -1.51 -1.20
C CYS A 16 -11.68 -1.53 -2.65
N PRO A 17 -12.53 -1.23 -3.66
CA PRO A 17 -12.16 -1.39 -5.06
C PRO A 17 -10.82 -0.72 -5.41
N PRO A 18 -9.97 -1.35 -6.25
CA PRO A 18 -8.64 -0.84 -6.58
C PRO A 18 -8.63 0.61 -7.07
N SER A 19 -9.66 1.02 -7.82
CA SER A 19 -9.81 2.39 -8.29
C SER A 19 -9.83 3.43 -7.17
N THR A 20 -10.46 3.10 -6.03
CA THR A 20 -10.53 3.99 -4.86
C THR A 20 -9.19 4.07 -4.14
N VAL A 21 -8.49 2.93 -4.01
CA VAL A 21 -7.16 2.86 -3.40
C VAL A 21 -6.13 3.60 -4.25
N PHE A 22 -6.13 3.40 -5.57
CA PHE A 22 -5.26 4.13 -6.49
C PHE A 22 -5.58 5.62 -6.52
N ALA A 23 -6.86 6.02 -6.46
CA ALA A 23 -7.22 7.43 -6.35
C ALA A 23 -6.63 8.07 -5.08
N ALA A 24 -6.72 7.38 -3.94
CA ALA A 24 -6.12 7.84 -2.68
C ALA A 24 -4.59 7.92 -2.76
N PHE A 25 -3.93 6.88 -3.28
CA PHE A 25 -2.48 6.85 -3.47
C PHE A 25 -1.99 7.98 -4.39
N ASN A 26 -2.67 8.22 -5.50
CA ASN A 26 -2.31 9.26 -6.47
C ASN A 26 -2.46 10.66 -5.85
N ALA A 27 -3.52 10.90 -5.07
CA ALA A 27 -3.75 12.16 -4.39
C ALA A 27 -2.86 12.38 -3.15
N TYR A 28 -2.24 11.34 -2.60
CA TYR A 28 -1.38 11.45 -1.43
C TYR A 28 -0.10 12.26 -1.73
N GLY A 29 0.24 13.22 -0.87
CA GLY A 29 1.32 14.19 -1.10
C GLY A 29 2.61 13.94 -0.32
N GLY A 30 2.72 12.83 0.41
CA GLY A 30 3.93 12.45 1.13
C GLY A 30 5.01 11.86 0.24
N ASP A 31 6.25 11.94 0.70
CA ASP A 31 7.45 11.45 0.02
C ASP A 31 8.42 10.84 1.05
N PRO A 32 8.90 9.58 0.87
CA PRO A 32 8.51 8.65 -0.19
C PRO A 32 7.07 8.15 -0.05
N LYS A 33 6.42 7.91 -1.19
CA LYS A 33 5.19 7.11 -1.26
C LYS A 33 5.37 5.90 -2.18
N GLU A 34 5.06 4.72 -1.67
CA GLU A 34 5.18 3.44 -2.39
C GLU A 34 3.85 2.68 -2.35
N ILE A 35 3.59 1.85 -3.35
CA ILE A 35 2.40 0.99 -3.38
C ILE A 35 2.76 -0.44 -3.82
N SER A 36 2.36 -1.42 -3.01
CA SER A 36 2.45 -2.84 -3.36
C SER A 36 1.14 -3.32 -4.00
N VAL A 37 1.23 -3.85 -5.22
CA VAL A 37 0.10 -4.42 -5.95
C VAL A 37 0.09 -5.93 -5.78
N TYR A 38 -1.08 -6.48 -5.44
CA TYR A 38 -1.33 -7.91 -5.26
C TYR A 38 -2.38 -8.36 -6.27
N ASP A 39 -1.92 -8.84 -7.42
CA ASP A 39 -2.75 -9.02 -8.63
C ASP A 39 -3.88 -10.04 -8.49
N PHE A 40 -3.71 -11.03 -7.61
CA PHE A 40 -4.65 -12.14 -7.43
C PHE A 40 -5.37 -12.11 -6.09
N ASN A 41 -5.11 -11.09 -5.27
CA ASN A 41 -5.64 -10.99 -3.92
C ASN A 41 -6.91 -10.14 -3.88
N GLY A 42 -7.83 -10.52 -2.99
CA GLY A 42 -9.02 -9.78 -2.64
C GLY A 42 -8.77 -8.81 -1.49
N HIS A 43 -9.77 -8.66 -0.62
CA HIS A 43 -9.72 -7.75 0.53
C HIS A 43 -8.64 -8.11 1.56
N GLU A 44 -8.16 -9.35 1.56
CA GLU A 44 -7.03 -9.75 2.38
C GLU A 44 -5.72 -9.04 1.96
N GLY A 45 -5.62 -8.58 0.71
CA GLY A 45 -4.41 -7.98 0.17
C GLY A 45 -3.20 -8.90 0.32
N GLY A 46 -2.06 -8.36 0.75
CA GLY A 46 -0.83 -9.14 0.90
C GLY A 46 -0.67 -9.92 2.22
N GLN A 47 -1.52 -9.70 3.21
CA GLN A 47 -1.42 -10.29 4.57
C GLN A 47 0.03 -10.29 5.09
N GLY A 48 0.57 -11.45 5.49
CA GLY A 48 1.94 -11.57 5.99
C GLY A 48 3.02 -11.07 5.03
N HIS A 49 2.83 -11.20 3.72
CA HIS A 49 3.77 -10.65 2.73
C HIS A 49 3.81 -9.12 2.77
N GLN A 50 2.65 -8.47 2.99
CA GLN A 50 2.61 -7.02 3.19
C GLN A 50 3.22 -6.64 4.54
N GLY A 51 3.02 -7.46 5.58
CA GLY A 51 3.63 -7.26 6.89
C GLY A 51 5.16 -7.18 6.84
N VAL A 52 5.81 -8.06 6.07
CA VAL A 52 7.27 -8.00 5.86
C VAL A 52 7.69 -6.67 5.24
N LYS A 53 7.00 -6.25 4.16
CA LYS A 53 7.28 -4.96 3.48
C LYS A 53 7.07 -3.75 4.38
N GLN A 54 6.08 -3.79 5.27
CA GLN A 54 5.86 -2.72 6.25
C GLN A 54 7.04 -2.58 7.22
N TRP A 55 7.57 -3.71 7.71
CA TRP A 55 8.76 -3.69 8.57
C TRP A 55 9.99 -3.17 7.85
N GLU A 56 10.21 -3.60 6.60
CA GLU A 56 11.31 -3.12 5.77
C GLU A 56 11.20 -1.62 5.49
N PHE A 57 10.01 -1.14 5.16
CA PHE A 57 9.75 0.28 4.91
C PHE A 57 10.08 1.14 6.12
N VAL A 58 9.55 0.79 7.30
CA VAL A 58 9.81 1.56 8.52
C VAL A 58 11.29 1.53 8.89
N ARG A 59 11.94 0.37 8.77
CA ARG A 59 13.39 0.25 9.00
C ARG A 59 14.17 1.21 8.11
N ASN A 60 13.84 1.28 6.82
CA ASN A 60 14.54 2.12 5.85
C ASN A 60 14.30 3.62 6.04
N LEU A 61 13.20 4.04 6.68
CA LEU A 61 12.94 5.45 7.00
C LEU A 61 13.76 5.98 8.19
N THR A 62 14.27 5.08 9.04
CA THR A 62 14.98 5.44 10.28
C THR A 62 16.50 5.43 10.17
N HIS A 63 17.03 5.15 8.98
CA HIS A 63 18.45 5.13 8.66
C HIS A 63 18.80 6.28 7.72
#